data_AF-A0A1J5PVQ7-F1
#
_entry.id   AF-A0A1J5PVQ7-F1
#
_cell.length_a   1.000
_cell.length_b   1.000
_cell.length_c   1.000
_cell.angle_alpha   90.00
_cell.angle_beta   90.00
_cell.angle_gamma   90.00
#
_symmetry.space_group_name_H-M   'P 1'
#
loop_
_entity.id
_entity.type
_entity.pdbx_description
1 polymer ?
#
loop_
_entity_poly.entity_id
_entity_poly.type
_entity_poly.pdbx_seq_one_letter_code
_entity_poly.pdbx_strand_id
1 'polypeptide(L)'
;MLEHVGRIVAAVGVPVTADLENGYGETTADVGRTVARVVELGAVGGNLEDAGPDGLFDIDEAVDRLAAARAAAPAGTPVLNARTDTYLAGTSGDAFAETLERAHRYVDAGADCVFVPGVVEEDTIRRLSAAIPVPLNVVAGLANLIDARTLFSLGVTRVSLGGGLARAALSMVERAGRELLDTGTLGFLDGAMSYADLQRRFGA
;
A
#
# COMPACT_ATOMS: atom_id res chain seq x y z
N MET A 1 14.94 1.20 1.23
CA MET A 1 13.60 1.83 1.14
C MET A 1 13.70 3.36 1.04
N LEU A 2 14.19 4.09 2.05
CA LEU A 2 14.20 5.56 2.08
C LEU A 2 14.79 6.25 0.85
N GLU A 3 15.91 5.74 0.34
CA GLU A 3 16.52 6.27 -0.89
C GLU A 3 15.57 6.19 -2.10
N HIS A 4 14.80 5.10 -2.24
CA HIS A 4 13.82 4.96 -3.31
C HIS A 4 12.67 5.94 -3.16
N VAL A 5 12.18 6.15 -1.93
CA VAL A 5 11.14 7.16 -1.66
C VAL A 5 11.62 8.54 -2.08
N GLY A 6 12.81 8.95 -1.66
CA GLY A 6 13.39 10.24 -2.03
C GLY A 6 13.54 10.43 -3.54
N ARG A 7 14.01 9.39 -4.25
CA ARG A 7 14.11 9.41 -5.72
C ARG A 7 12.75 9.56 -6.41
N ILE A 8 11.71 8.86 -5.92
CA ILE A 8 10.35 8.96 -6.48
C ILE A 8 9.76 10.34 -6.22
N VAL A 9 9.83 10.83 -4.97
CA VAL A 9 9.34 12.17 -4.61
C VAL A 9 9.98 13.24 -5.48
N ALA A 10 11.30 13.19 -5.68
CA ALA A 10 12.00 14.16 -6.51
C ALA A 10 11.64 14.08 -8.01
N ALA A 11 11.12 12.94 -8.48
CA ALA A 11 10.83 12.69 -9.89
C ALA A 11 9.40 13.09 -10.32
N VAL A 12 8.49 13.36 -9.38
CA VAL A 12 7.07 13.57 -9.70
C VAL A 12 6.50 14.84 -9.05
N GLY A 13 5.54 15.48 -9.73
CA GLY A 13 4.81 16.64 -9.21
C GLY A 13 3.50 16.29 -8.50
N VAL A 14 3.27 15.02 -8.18
CA VAL A 14 2.06 14.53 -7.49
C VAL A 14 2.39 14.05 -6.09
N PRO A 15 1.43 14.03 -5.16
CA PRO A 15 1.69 13.56 -3.80
C PRO A 15 2.11 12.09 -3.77
N VAL A 16 3.12 11.76 -2.96
CA VAL A 16 3.65 10.40 -2.80
C VAL A 16 3.35 9.90 -1.39
N THR A 17 2.75 8.72 -1.28
CA THR A 17 2.68 7.96 -0.02
C THR A 17 3.63 6.77 -0.08
N ALA A 18 4.39 6.52 0.97
CA ALA A 18 5.34 5.41 1.02
C ALA A 18 4.73 4.15 1.65
N ASP A 19 5.13 2.98 1.16
CA ASP A 19 4.92 1.72 1.90
C ASP A 19 6.04 1.58 2.93
N LEU A 20 5.70 1.56 4.21
CA LEU A 20 6.68 1.52 5.31
C LEU A 20 6.80 0.14 5.93
N GLU A 21 6.13 -0.86 5.36
CA GLU A 21 6.00 -2.20 5.94
C GLU A 21 5.61 -2.07 7.42
N ASN A 22 6.28 -2.82 8.30
CA ASN A 22 6.06 -2.72 9.74
C ASN A 22 6.82 -1.57 10.40
N GLY A 23 7.47 -0.69 9.65
CA GLY A 23 8.19 0.49 10.16
C GLY A 23 9.71 0.33 10.26
N TYR A 24 10.27 -0.77 9.73
CA TYR A 24 11.73 -0.99 9.59
C TYR A 24 12.51 -0.88 10.91
N GLY A 25 11.95 -1.39 12.01
CA GLY A 25 12.63 -1.45 13.29
C GLY A 25 11.89 -2.27 14.34
N GLU A 26 12.64 -2.70 15.36
CA GLU A 26 12.12 -3.57 16.43
C GLU A 26 11.33 -2.76 17.45
N THR A 27 11.76 -1.53 17.73
CA THR A 27 11.14 -0.68 18.75
C THR A 27 10.19 0.35 18.17
N THR A 28 9.24 0.81 18.98
CA THR A 28 8.33 1.92 18.63
C THR A 28 9.10 3.22 18.30
N ALA A 29 10.25 3.45 18.94
CA ALA A 29 11.13 4.56 18.64
C ALA A 29 11.74 4.46 17.23
N ASP A 30 12.06 3.24 16.77
CA ASP A 30 12.57 3.03 15.41
C ASP A 30 11.49 3.31 14.37
N VAL A 31 10.27 2.84 14.62
CA VAL A 31 9.09 3.13 13.77
C VAL A 31 8.87 4.64 13.64
N GLY A 32 8.90 5.37 14.77
CA GLY A 32 8.79 6.83 14.76
C GLY A 32 9.88 7.50 13.91
N ARG A 33 11.14 7.06 14.03
CA ARG A 33 12.26 7.59 13.21
C ARG A 33 12.06 7.31 11.72
N THR A 34 11.58 6.12 11.36
CA THR A 34 11.27 5.78 9.96
C THR A 34 10.24 6.73 9.36
N VAL A 35 9.12 6.95 10.07
CA VAL A 35 8.04 7.83 9.60
C VAL A 35 8.52 9.27 9.48
N ALA A 36 9.22 9.80 10.48
CA ALA A 36 9.78 11.15 10.44
C ALA A 36 10.71 11.32 9.22
N ARG A 37 11.58 10.35 8.96
CA ARG A 37 12.53 10.42 7.84
C ARG A 37 11.85 10.38 6.47
N VAL A 38 10.73 9.66 6.34
CA VAL A 38 9.92 9.61 5.11
C VAL A 38 9.26 10.96 4.83
N VAL A 39 8.76 11.62 5.88
CA VAL A 39 8.21 12.98 5.79
C VAL A 39 9.29 13.99 5.38
N GLU A 40 10.48 13.91 5.96
CA GLU A 40 11.62 14.78 5.59
C GLU A 40 12.01 14.65 4.11
N LEU A 41 11.77 13.49 3.50
CA LEU A 41 12.00 13.25 2.08
C LEU A 41 10.88 13.80 1.18
N GLY A 42 9.80 14.35 1.76
CA GLY A 42 8.69 14.99 1.04
C GLY A 42 7.51 14.06 0.74
N ALA A 43 7.49 12.83 1.27
CA ALA A 43 6.29 11.99 1.19
C ALA A 43 5.20 12.56 2.11
N VAL A 44 3.95 12.51 1.64
CA VAL A 44 2.78 13.08 2.33
C VAL A 44 1.96 12.04 3.09
N GLY A 45 2.43 10.80 3.16
CA GLY A 45 1.71 9.70 3.79
C GLY A 45 2.53 8.42 3.83
N GLY A 46 2.07 7.46 4.65
CA GLY A 46 2.71 6.18 4.83
C GLY A 46 1.72 5.07 5.13
N ASN A 47 1.95 3.88 4.59
CA ASN A 47 1.30 2.66 5.07
C ASN A 47 2.17 2.06 6.17
N LEU A 48 1.59 1.75 7.33
CA LEU A 48 2.28 1.06 8.43
C LEU A 48 1.46 -0.18 8.80
N GLU A 49 2.06 -1.37 8.70
CA GLU A 49 1.38 -2.64 8.90
C GLU A 49 1.60 -3.27 10.27
N ASP A 50 0.63 -4.07 10.70
CA ASP A 50 0.58 -4.76 11.98
C ASP A 50 1.12 -6.21 11.92
N ALA A 51 1.89 -6.55 10.89
CA ALA A 51 2.48 -7.87 10.71
C ALA A 51 4.02 -7.84 10.72
N GLY A 52 4.62 -8.90 11.26
CA GLY A 52 6.05 -9.18 11.19
C GLY A 52 6.33 -10.57 10.62
N PRO A 53 7.59 -11.04 10.71
CA PRO A 53 8.00 -12.36 10.20
C PRO A 53 7.18 -13.53 10.78
N ASP A 54 6.71 -13.39 12.01
CA ASP A 54 6.00 -14.43 12.76
C ASP A 54 4.46 -14.28 12.72
N GLY A 55 3.94 -13.39 11.87
CA GLY A 55 2.51 -13.11 11.75
C GLY A 55 2.12 -11.76 12.34
N LEU A 56 0.85 -11.61 12.72
CA LEU A 56 0.33 -10.38 13.30
C LEU A 56 0.97 -10.08 14.66
N PHE A 57 1.33 -8.83 14.89
CA PHE A 57 1.63 -8.35 16.22
C PHE A 57 0.39 -8.43 17.11
N ASP A 58 0.63 -8.51 18.42
CA ASP A 58 -0.41 -8.22 19.40
C ASP A 58 -1.01 -6.84 19.11
N ILE A 59 -2.33 -6.70 19.30
CA ILE A 59 -3.03 -5.46 18.96
C ILE A 59 -2.47 -4.26 19.74
N ASP A 60 -2.08 -4.45 21.00
CA ASP A 60 -1.54 -3.37 21.83
C ASP A 60 -0.13 -2.98 21.35
N GLU A 61 0.69 -3.94 20.91
CA GLU A 61 1.98 -3.65 20.28
C GLU A 61 1.79 -2.86 18.97
N ALA A 62 0.87 -3.29 18.11
CA ALA A 62 0.59 -2.58 16.85
C ALA A 62 0.09 -1.15 17.09
N VAL A 63 -0.76 -0.96 18.11
CA VAL A 63 -1.23 0.35 18.56
C VAL A 63 -0.07 1.23 19.04
N ASP A 64 0.83 0.72 19.87
CA ASP A 64 1.98 1.47 20.38
C ASP A 64 2.93 1.91 19.26
N ARG A 65 3.15 1.04 18.26
CA ARG A 65 3.95 1.36 17.06
C ARG A 65 3.31 2.47 16.25
N LEU A 66 2.01 2.40 16.02
CA LEU A 66 1.26 3.42 15.29
C LEU A 66 1.20 4.76 16.06
N ALA A 67 1.02 4.72 17.37
CA ALA A 67 1.04 5.90 18.23
C ALA A 67 2.41 6.58 18.20
N ALA A 68 3.50 5.80 18.20
CA ALA A 68 4.85 6.35 18.06
C ALA A 68 5.12 6.96 16.67
N ALA A 69 4.60 6.33 15.60
CA ALA A 69 4.59 6.93 14.26
C ALA A 69 3.86 8.28 14.24
N ARG A 70 2.66 8.35 14.84
CA ARG A 70 1.90 9.60 14.93
C ARG A 70 2.60 10.65 15.78
N ALA A 71 3.21 10.26 16.90
CA ALA A 71 3.94 11.20 17.76
C ALA A 71 5.15 11.81 17.03
N ALA A 72 5.86 11.02 16.23
CA ALA A 72 6.99 11.49 15.42
C ALA A 72 6.55 12.32 14.19
N ALA A 73 5.31 12.16 13.74
CA ALA A 73 4.74 12.88 12.60
C ALA A 73 3.30 13.33 12.89
N PRO A 74 3.11 14.46 13.61
CA PRO A 74 1.80 14.89 14.10
C PRO A 74 0.74 15.08 13.01
N ALA A 75 -0.53 15.07 13.42
CA ALA A 75 -1.67 15.27 12.53
C ALA A 75 -1.51 16.56 11.69
N GLY A 76 -1.82 16.47 10.39
CA GLY A 76 -1.56 17.53 9.41
C GLY A 76 -0.17 17.45 8.74
N THR A 77 0.66 16.46 9.11
CA THR A 77 1.99 16.24 8.50
C THR A 77 1.94 15.13 7.44
N PRO A 78 1.93 13.81 7.76
CA PRO A 78 1.54 12.77 6.80
C PRO A 78 0.17 12.16 7.11
N VAL A 79 -0.49 11.66 6.05
CA VAL A 79 -1.60 10.70 6.16
C VAL A 79 -1.04 9.34 6.60
N LEU A 80 -1.35 8.89 7.81
CA LEU A 80 -1.02 7.54 8.28
C LEU A 80 -2.15 6.57 7.92
N ASN A 81 -1.83 5.64 7.04
CA ASN A 81 -2.72 4.59 6.58
C ASN A 81 -2.38 3.29 7.32
N ALA A 82 -3.07 3.04 8.44
CA ALA A 82 -2.83 1.86 9.25
C ALA A 82 -3.29 0.61 8.51
N ARG A 83 -2.34 -0.26 8.17
CA ARG A 83 -2.58 -1.51 7.45
C ARG A 83 -2.77 -2.64 8.45
N THR A 84 -3.86 -3.39 8.30
CA THR A 84 -4.12 -4.58 9.10
C THR A 84 -4.17 -5.82 8.22
N ASP A 85 -3.34 -6.80 8.55
CA ASP A 85 -3.10 -7.99 7.72
C ASP A 85 -3.93 -9.20 8.15
N THR A 86 -4.98 -9.00 8.95
CA THR A 86 -5.94 -10.04 9.39
C THR A 86 -6.46 -10.93 8.26
N TYR A 87 -6.67 -10.38 7.06
CA TYR A 87 -7.10 -11.12 5.88
C TYR A 87 -5.94 -11.60 4.99
N LEU A 88 -4.76 -10.99 5.06
CA LEU A 88 -3.62 -11.32 4.20
C LEU A 88 -2.65 -12.30 4.86
N ALA A 89 -2.20 -12.01 6.08
CA ALA A 89 -1.41 -12.91 6.91
C ALA A 89 -2.30 -13.96 7.61
N GLY A 90 -3.57 -13.63 7.84
CA GLY A 90 -4.54 -14.49 8.50
C GLY A 90 -4.57 -14.27 10.02
N THR A 91 -5.67 -14.66 10.62
CA THR A 91 -5.85 -14.76 12.07
C THR A 91 -6.44 -16.12 12.44
N SER A 92 -6.31 -16.50 13.71
CA SER A 92 -6.95 -17.70 14.27
C SER A 92 -8.45 -17.54 14.54
N GLY A 93 -8.94 -16.29 14.62
CA GLY A 93 -10.33 -15.97 14.95
C GLY A 93 -11.18 -15.55 13.76
N ASP A 94 -12.24 -14.78 14.05
CA ASP A 94 -13.06 -14.12 13.03
C ASP A 94 -12.30 -12.89 12.49
N ALA A 95 -11.75 -13.03 11.27
CA ALA A 95 -11.01 -11.97 10.61
C ALA A 95 -11.82 -10.67 10.49
N PHE A 96 -13.14 -10.73 10.28
CA PHE A 96 -13.96 -9.51 10.18
C PHE A 96 -14.02 -8.78 11.52
N ALA A 97 -14.32 -9.49 12.60
CA ALA A 97 -14.41 -8.91 13.94
C ALA A 97 -13.07 -8.33 14.40
N GLU A 98 -11.97 -9.07 14.21
CA GLU A 98 -10.64 -8.61 14.59
C GLU A 98 -10.18 -7.41 13.76
N THR A 99 -10.48 -7.38 12.46
CA THR A 99 -10.19 -6.23 11.60
C THR A 99 -10.87 -4.97 12.12
N LEU A 100 -12.13 -5.07 12.54
CA LEU A 100 -12.86 -3.93 13.09
C LEU A 100 -12.28 -3.50 14.44
N GLU A 101 -11.93 -4.43 15.32
CA GLU A 101 -11.30 -4.10 16.60
C GLU A 101 -9.98 -3.33 16.38
N ARG A 102 -9.10 -3.88 15.54
CA ARG A 102 -7.83 -3.26 15.14
C ARG A 102 -8.04 -1.89 14.52
N ALA A 103 -8.96 -1.78 13.56
CA ALA A 103 -9.26 -0.51 12.89
C ALA A 103 -9.69 0.59 13.88
N HIS A 104 -10.57 0.29 14.84
CA HIS A 104 -10.99 1.28 15.85
C HIS A 104 -9.81 1.68 16.75
N ARG A 105 -9.03 0.71 17.23
CA ARG A 105 -7.85 0.97 18.06
C ARG A 105 -6.78 1.78 17.31
N TYR A 106 -6.63 1.57 16.01
CA TYR A 106 -5.70 2.32 15.18
C TYR A 106 -6.17 3.75 14.92
N VAL A 107 -7.48 3.95 14.74
CA VAL A 107 -8.07 5.30 14.67
C VAL A 107 -7.84 6.05 15.97
N ASP A 108 -8.08 5.42 17.12
CA ASP A 108 -7.82 6.02 18.44
C ASP A 108 -6.33 6.37 18.64
N ALA A 109 -5.41 5.59 18.04
CA ALA A 109 -3.97 5.85 18.04
C ALA A 109 -3.52 6.92 17.03
N GLY A 110 -4.43 7.43 16.18
CA GLY A 110 -4.18 8.52 15.24
C GLY A 110 -3.95 8.10 13.79
N ALA A 111 -4.50 6.97 13.34
CA ALA A 111 -4.62 6.64 11.92
C ALA A 111 -5.61 7.59 11.22
N ASP A 112 -5.24 8.06 10.03
CA ASP A 112 -6.13 8.87 9.17
C ASP A 112 -6.92 8.00 8.18
N CYS A 113 -6.40 6.81 7.86
CA CYS A 113 -7.01 5.82 6.98
C CYS A 113 -6.73 4.42 7.53
N VAL A 114 -7.57 3.46 7.14
CA VAL A 114 -7.33 2.03 7.41
C VAL A 114 -7.18 1.30 6.09
N PHE A 115 -6.22 0.39 6.00
CA PHE A 115 -5.96 -0.45 4.83
C PHE A 115 -6.14 -1.93 5.19
N VAL A 116 -7.07 -2.60 4.52
CA VAL A 116 -7.33 -4.04 4.71
C VAL A 116 -7.02 -4.80 3.42
N PRO A 117 -5.77 -5.25 3.19
CA PRO A 117 -5.45 -6.15 2.08
C PRO A 117 -6.03 -7.56 2.31
N GLY A 118 -6.18 -8.33 1.23
CA GLY A 118 -6.57 -9.75 1.33
C GLY A 118 -8.07 -10.04 1.21
N VAL A 119 -8.94 -9.03 1.38
CA VAL A 119 -10.40 -9.22 1.26
C VAL A 119 -10.81 -9.48 -0.19
N VAL A 120 -11.64 -10.50 -0.44
CA VAL A 120 -12.05 -10.91 -1.79
C VAL A 120 -13.55 -10.76 -2.05
N GLU A 121 -14.39 -10.75 -1.02
CA GLU A 121 -15.83 -10.64 -1.15
C GLU A 121 -16.32 -9.19 -1.10
N GLU A 122 -17.10 -8.78 -2.10
CA GLU A 122 -17.69 -7.43 -2.15
C GLU A 122 -18.56 -7.10 -0.94
N ASP A 123 -19.27 -8.10 -0.39
CA ASP A 123 -20.10 -7.89 0.80
C ASP A 123 -19.26 -7.57 2.04
N THR A 124 -18.16 -8.29 2.24
CA THR A 124 -17.20 -8.03 3.30
C THR A 124 -16.62 -6.62 3.17
N ILE A 125 -16.20 -6.23 1.97
CA ILE A 125 -15.66 -4.88 1.70
C ILE A 125 -16.69 -3.79 2.05
N ARG A 126 -17.96 -3.97 1.62
CA ARG A 126 -19.04 -3.02 1.93
C ARG A 126 -19.28 -2.88 3.42
N ARG A 127 -19.29 -4.01 4.14
CA ARG A 127 -19.49 -4.04 5.60
C ARG A 127 -18.32 -3.40 6.35
N LEU A 128 -17.08 -3.67 5.94
CA LEU A 128 -15.88 -3.01 6.49
C LEU A 128 -15.95 -1.50 6.26
N SER A 129 -16.27 -1.07 5.03
CA SER A 129 -16.38 0.34 4.71
C SER A 129 -17.46 1.08 5.48
N ALA A 130 -18.57 0.40 5.82
CA ALA A 130 -19.65 0.99 6.61
C ALA A 130 -19.32 1.06 8.11
N ALA A 131 -18.46 0.18 8.61
CA ALA A 131 -18.15 0.04 10.03
C ALA A 131 -16.87 0.77 10.47
N ILE A 132 -15.93 1.01 9.55
CA ILE A 132 -14.69 1.74 9.84
C ILE A 132 -14.97 3.25 9.74
N PRO A 133 -14.68 4.06 10.78
CA PRO A 133 -15.09 5.47 10.85
C PRO A 133 -14.20 6.43 10.04
N VAL A 134 -13.20 5.90 9.34
CA VAL A 134 -12.23 6.66 8.52
C VAL A 134 -12.14 6.06 7.11
N PRO A 135 -11.59 6.79 6.12
CA PRO A 135 -11.41 6.27 4.76
C PRO A 135 -10.78 4.87 4.71
N LEU A 136 -11.48 3.95 4.04
CA LEU A 136 -10.99 2.59 3.77
C LEU A 136 -10.14 2.56 2.50
N ASN A 137 -8.96 1.96 2.60
CA ASN A 137 -8.08 1.59 1.51
C ASN A 137 -8.18 0.09 1.21
N VAL A 138 -8.26 -0.29 -0.07
CA VAL A 138 -8.21 -1.68 -0.55
C VAL A 138 -7.21 -1.80 -1.68
N VAL A 139 -6.44 -2.89 -1.71
CA VAL A 139 -5.54 -3.20 -2.83
C VAL A 139 -6.24 -4.09 -3.84
N ALA A 140 -6.34 -3.63 -5.09
CA ALA A 140 -6.84 -4.40 -6.22
C ALA A 140 -5.69 -5.12 -6.94
N GLY A 141 -5.96 -6.32 -7.45
CA GLY A 141 -4.98 -7.12 -8.20
C GLY A 141 -4.02 -7.94 -7.33
N LEU A 142 -4.20 -7.93 -6.01
CA LEU A 142 -3.44 -8.78 -5.07
C LEU A 142 -4.23 -10.06 -4.73
N ALA A 143 -5.30 -9.92 -3.95
CA ALA A 143 -6.18 -11.04 -3.57
C ALA A 143 -7.47 -11.11 -4.40
N ASN A 144 -7.91 -9.97 -4.94
CA ASN A 144 -9.11 -9.87 -5.78
C ASN A 144 -8.81 -9.12 -7.10
N LEU A 145 -9.70 -9.25 -8.07
CA LEU A 145 -9.67 -8.52 -9.34
C LEU A 145 -10.86 -7.55 -9.48
N ILE A 146 -11.43 -7.12 -8.35
CA ILE A 146 -12.56 -6.17 -8.35
C ILE A 146 -12.02 -4.82 -8.83
N ASP A 147 -12.65 -4.24 -9.85
CA ASP A 147 -12.21 -2.98 -10.42
C ASP A 147 -12.47 -1.79 -9.46
N ALA A 148 -11.73 -0.69 -9.69
CA ALA A 148 -11.81 0.47 -8.82
C ALA A 148 -13.21 1.11 -8.76
N ARG A 149 -13.97 1.10 -9.87
CA ARG A 149 -15.33 1.67 -9.88
C ARG A 149 -16.24 0.87 -8.97
N THR A 150 -16.16 -0.45 -9.05
CA THR A 150 -16.91 -1.35 -8.17
C THR A 150 -16.49 -1.14 -6.71
N LEU A 151 -15.19 -1.11 -6.39
CA LEU A 151 -14.69 -0.85 -5.04
C LEU A 151 -15.21 0.49 -4.47
N PHE A 152 -15.15 1.57 -5.25
CA PHE A 152 -15.69 2.87 -4.82
C PHE A 152 -17.21 2.82 -4.57
N SER A 153 -17.97 2.04 -5.35
CA SER A 153 -19.41 1.87 -5.12
C SER A 153 -19.74 1.10 -3.82
N LEU A 154 -18.77 0.36 -3.28
CA LEU A 154 -18.89 -0.36 -2.00
C LEU A 154 -18.50 0.52 -0.79
N GLY A 155 -18.08 1.77 -1.02
CA GLY A 155 -17.68 2.73 0.01
C GLY A 155 -16.18 2.89 0.23
N VAL A 156 -15.35 2.06 -0.42
CA VAL A 156 -13.89 2.23 -0.41
C VAL A 156 -13.56 3.65 -0.86
N THR A 157 -12.60 4.30 -0.19
CA THR A 157 -12.18 5.67 -0.53
C THR A 157 -10.86 5.70 -1.30
N ARG A 158 -9.99 4.72 -1.04
CA ARG A 158 -8.68 4.59 -1.67
C ARG A 158 -8.50 3.20 -2.27
N VAL A 159 -8.06 3.13 -3.53
CA VAL A 159 -7.70 1.88 -4.20
C VAL A 159 -6.22 1.92 -4.57
N SER A 160 -5.46 0.95 -4.07
CA SER A 160 -4.04 0.76 -4.43
C SER A 160 -3.88 -0.47 -5.34
N LEU A 161 -2.71 -0.62 -5.99
CA LEU A 161 -2.43 -1.75 -6.89
C LEU A 161 -1.30 -2.66 -6.40
N GLY A 162 -0.68 -2.33 -5.25
CA GLY A 162 0.54 -2.98 -4.77
C GLY A 162 1.59 -3.10 -5.87
N GLY A 163 2.19 -4.29 -5.99
CA GLY A 163 3.13 -4.62 -7.08
C GLY A 163 2.49 -4.91 -8.45
N GLY A 164 1.20 -4.63 -8.65
CA GLY A 164 0.45 -5.01 -9.87
C GLY A 164 1.05 -4.46 -11.17
N LEU A 165 1.41 -3.17 -11.20
CA LEU A 165 2.03 -2.55 -12.38
C LEU A 165 3.41 -3.14 -12.69
N ALA A 166 4.22 -3.40 -11.65
CA ALA A 166 5.53 -4.01 -11.80
C ALA A 166 5.42 -5.44 -12.36
N ARG A 167 4.50 -6.25 -11.83
CA ARG A 167 4.21 -7.60 -12.35
C ARG A 167 3.75 -7.56 -13.80
N ALA A 168 2.84 -6.65 -14.16
CA ALA A 168 2.37 -6.52 -15.54
C ALA A 168 3.51 -6.17 -16.51
N ALA A 169 4.40 -5.25 -16.12
CA ALA A 169 5.58 -4.88 -16.91
C ALA A 169 6.56 -6.06 -17.06
N LEU A 170 6.87 -6.77 -15.97
CA LEU A 170 7.75 -7.93 -16.00
C LEU A 170 7.19 -9.08 -16.85
N SER A 171 5.88 -9.31 -16.81
CA SER A 171 5.24 -10.29 -17.69
C SER A 171 5.36 -9.91 -19.16
N MET A 172 5.40 -8.62 -19.51
CA MET A 172 5.65 -8.18 -20.88
C MET A 172 7.09 -8.46 -21.31
N VAL A 173 8.07 -8.20 -20.43
CA VAL A 173 9.48 -8.54 -20.68
C VAL A 173 9.65 -10.05 -20.87
N GLU A 174 9.00 -10.87 -20.05
CA GLU A 174 9.03 -12.33 -20.20
C GLU A 174 8.46 -12.78 -21.55
N ARG A 175 7.28 -12.27 -21.94
CA ARG A 175 6.66 -12.60 -23.24
C ARG A 175 7.54 -12.22 -24.43
N ALA A 176 8.13 -11.01 -24.41
CA ALA A 176 9.05 -10.56 -25.44
C ALA A 176 10.30 -11.45 -25.52
N GLY A 177 10.86 -11.82 -24.37
CA GLY A 177 12.01 -12.73 -24.31
C GLY A 177 11.71 -14.12 -24.88
N ARG A 178 10.54 -14.67 -24.59
CA ARG A 178 10.08 -15.96 -25.17
C ARG A 178 9.92 -15.87 -26.68
N GLU A 179 9.27 -14.82 -27.19
CA GLU A 179 9.09 -14.62 -28.64
C GLU A 179 10.43 -14.56 -29.39
N LEU A 180 11.38 -13.78 -28.86
CA LEU A 180 12.74 -13.66 -29.41
C LEU A 180 13.45 -15.02 -29.44
N LEU A 181 13.32 -15.81 -28.37
CA LEU A 181 13.96 -17.12 -28.26
C LEU A 181 13.34 -18.16 -29.21
N ASP A 182 12.01 -18.23 -29.25
CA ASP A 182 11.28 -19.29 -29.94
C ASP A 182 11.17 -19.03 -31.45
N THR A 183 11.06 -17.76 -31.85
CA THR A 183 10.75 -17.38 -33.25
C THR A 183 11.66 -16.30 -33.83
N GLY A 184 12.39 -15.57 -32.99
CA GLY A 184 13.21 -14.43 -33.44
C GLY A 184 12.40 -13.24 -33.97
N THR A 185 11.10 -13.17 -33.69
CA THR A 185 10.22 -12.10 -34.16
C THR A 185 10.08 -10.97 -33.13
N LEU A 186 9.52 -9.83 -33.56
CA LEU A 186 9.44 -8.57 -32.80
C LEU A 186 7.99 -8.07 -32.64
N GLY A 187 7.01 -8.98 -32.67
CA GLY A 187 5.60 -8.68 -32.48
C GLY A 187 5.29 -8.01 -31.14
N PHE A 188 6.09 -8.24 -30.10
CA PHE A 188 6.01 -7.50 -28.84
C PHE A 188 6.19 -5.97 -28.97
N LEU A 189 6.68 -5.47 -30.10
CA LEU A 189 6.77 -4.02 -30.39
C LEU A 189 5.47 -3.44 -30.96
N ASP A 190 4.49 -4.25 -31.35
CA ASP A 190 3.21 -3.75 -31.85
C ASP A 190 2.48 -2.96 -30.75
N GLY A 191 2.12 -1.71 -31.06
CA GLY A 191 1.54 -0.77 -30.10
C GLY A 191 2.50 -0.25 -29.01
N ALA A 192 3.78 -0.63 -29.01
CA ALA A 192 4.76 -0.12 -28.05
C ALA A 192 5.03 1.38 -28.27
N MET A 193 5.34 2.09 -27.18
CA MET A 193 5.71 3.50 -27.26
C MET A 193 6.96 3.67 -28.13
N SER A 194 6.93 4.65 -29.04
CA SER A 194 8.08 4.91 -29.90
C SER A 194 9.29 5.36 -29.08
N TYR A 195 10.50 5.09 -29.57
CA TYR A 195 11.73 5.58 -28.94
C TYR A 195 11.75 7.11 -28.84
N ALA A 196 11.29 7.81 -29.88
CA ALA A 196 11.21 9.27 -29.87
C ALA A 196 10.23 9.79 -28.80
N ASP A 197 9.11 9.12 -28.60
CA ASP A 197 8.13 9.48 -27.57
C ASP A 197 8.70 9.27 -26.18
N LEU A 198 9.43 8.18 -25.97
CA LEU A 198 10.11 7.90 -24.70
C LEU A 198 11.16 8.97 -24.39
N GLN A 199 11.99 9.32 -25.38
CA GLN A 199 13.00 10.38 -25.24
C GLN A 199 12.36 11.73 -24.92
N ARG A 200 11.22 12.08 -25.53
CA ARG A 200 10.50 13.32 -25.20
C ARG A 200 9.94 13.33 -23.77
N ARG A 201 9.56 12.17 -23.23
CA ARG A 201 9.03 12.07 -21.85
C ARG A 201 10.13 12.12 -20.79
N PHE A 202 11.33 11.63 -21.10
CA PHE A 202 12.48 11.65 -20.18
C PHE A 202 13.43 12.83 -20.39
N GLY A 203 13.35 13.50 -21.55
CA GLY A 203 14.04 14.76 -21.80
C GLY A 203 13.41 15.86 -20.97
N ALA A 204 14.07 16.22 -19.87
CA ALA A 204 13.87 17.48 -19.18
C ALA A 204 14.41 18.65 -20.01
#